data_AF-A0A942ZU70-F1
#
_entry.id   AF-A0A942ZU70-F1
#
_cell.length_a   1.000
_cell.length_b   1.000
_cell.length_c   1.000
_cell.angle_alpha   90.00
_cell.angle_beta   90.00
_cell.angle_gamma   90.00
#
_symmetry.space_group_name_H-M   'P 1'
#
loop_
_entity.id
_entity.type
_entity.pdbx_description
1 polymer ?
#
loop_
_entity_poly.entity_id
_entity_poly.type
_entity_poly.pdbx_seq_one_letter_code
_entity_poly.pdbx_strand_id
1 'polypeptide(L)' 'MNIILFDQTEAYRQIESGLRCPVCGDQMEVVQHGGRWFLECQSCVTVFGGFSGTASGGFLSRQEAIEAYLCAYRTRQK' A
#
# COMPACT_ATOMS: atom_id res chain seq x y z
N MET A 1 -14.42 -29.52 -10.83
CA MET A 1 -14.31 -28.06 -10.66
C MET A 1 -12.89 -27.77 -10.21
N ASN A 2 -12.00 -27.41 -11.13
CA ASN A 2 -10.61 -27.07 -10.81
C ASN A 2 -10.60 -25.70 -10.16
N ILE A 3 -10.44 -25.66 -8.84
CA ILE A 3 -10.20 -24.41 -8.11
C ILE A 3 -8.76 -24.03 -8.46
N ILE A 4 -8.61 -23.12 -9.41
CA ILE A 4 -7.33 -22.48 -9.67
C ILE A 4 -7.05 -21.63 -8.43
N LEU A 5 -6.21 -22.16 -7.53
CA LEU A 5 -5.60 -21.37 -6.46
C LEU A 5 -4.68 -20.36 -7.14
N PHE A 6 -5.25 -19.21 -7.50
CA PHE A 6 -4.45 -18.04 -7.86
C PHE A 6 -3.57 -17.76 -6.65
N ASP A 7 -2.25 -17.84 -6.82
CA ASP A 7 -1.31 -17.46 -5.78
C ASP A 7 -1.41 -15.94 -5.60
N GLN A 8 -2.32 -15.53 -4.71
CA GLN A 8 -2.63 -14.13 -4.48
C GLN A 8 -1.37 -13.38 -4.00
N THR A 9 -0.44 -14.06 -3.35
CA THR A 9 0.82 -13.49 -2.87
C THR A 9 1.66 -12.93 -4.01
N GLU A 10 1.87 -13.69 -5.08
CA GLU A 10 2.62 -13.23 -6.26
C GLU A 10 1.88 -12.12 -7.01
N ALA A 11 0.54 -12.19 -7.10
CA ALA A 11 -0.24 -11.12 -7.69
C ALA A 11 -0.09 -9.79 -6.93
N TYR A 12 -0.09 -9.84 -5.59
CA TYR A 12 0.13 -8.65 -4.76
C TYR A 12 1.56 -8.10 -4.88
N ARG A 13 2.58 -8.95 -4.98
CA ARG A 13 3.97 -8.50 -5.24
C ARG A 13 4.10 -7.72 -6.55
N GLN A 14 3.41 -8.17 -7.60
CA GLN A 14 3.40 -7.47 -8.89
C GLN A 14 2.73 -6.09 -8.76
N ILE A 15 1.62 -6.01 -8.03
CA ILE A 15 0.93 -4.74 -7.79
C ILE A 15 1.84 -3.75 -7.05
N GLU A 16 2.57 -4.21 -6.03
CA GLU A 16 3.48 -3.37 -5.23
C GLU A 16 4.60 -2.74 -6.06
N SER A 17 5.14 -3.48 -7.03
CA SER A 17 6.15 -2.94 -7.95
C SER A 17 5.64 -1.75 -8.77
N GLY A 18 4.31 -1.65 -8.94
CA GLY A 18 3.64 -0.58 -9.68
C GLY A 18 3.14 0.58 -8.82
N LEU A 19 3.24 0.53 -7.49
CA LEU A 19 2.73 1.58 -6.61
C LEU A 19 3.62 2.82 -6.70
N ARG A 20 3.02 3.95 -7.09
CA ARG A 20 3.72 5.24 -7.26
C ARG A 20 3.14 6.29 -6.34
N CYS A 21 4.01 7.04 -5.68
CA CYS A 21 3.67 8.12 -4.76
C CYS A 21 2.93 9.24 -5.52
N PRO A 22 1.78 9.74 -5.02
CA PRO A 22 1.05 10.83 -5.67
C PRO A 22 1.76 12.18 -5.57
N VAL A 23 2.79 12.30 -4.72
CA VAL A 23 3.50 13.56 -4.47
C VAL A 23 4.70 13.71 -5.40
N CYS A 24 5.59 12.72 -5.43
CA CYS A 24 6.84 12.79 -6.21
C CYS A 24 6.91 11.80 -7.38
N GLY A 25 5.97 10.85 -7.48
CA GLY A 25 5.97 9.82 -8.53
C GLY A 25 6.92 8.64 -8.29
N ASP A 26 7.72 8.65 -7.23
CA ASP A 26 8.60 7.53 -6.90
C ASP A 26 7.83 6.30 -6.40
N GLN A 27 8.53 5.18 -6.30
CA GLN A 27 7.94 3.94 -5.80
C GLN A 27 7.49 4.09 -4.34
N MET A 28 6.32 3.53 -4.03
CA MET A 28 5.88 3.34 -2.64
C MET A 28 6.17 1.91 -2.20
N GLU A 29 6.59 1.77 -0.95
CA GLU A 29 6.86 0.51 -0.29
C GLU A 29 5.80 0.23 0.75
N VAL A 30 5.40 -1.03 0.87
CA VAL A 30 4.47 -1.47 1.91
C VAL A 30 5.29 -1.94 3.09
N VAL A 31 5.20 -1.22 4.21
CA VAL A 31 6.02 -1.44 5.41
C VAL A 31 5.14 -1.77 6.61
N GLN A 32 5.70 -2.54 7.55
CA GLN A 32 5.00 -2.93 8.78
C GLN A 32 5.63 -2.23 10.00
N HIS A 33 4.83 -1.45 10.70
CA HIS A 33 5.21 -0.77 11.95
C HIS A 33 4.24 -1.13 13.07
N GLY A 34 4.76 -1.60 14.21
CA GLY A 34 3.94 -1.91 15.38
C GLY A 34 2.80 -2.91 15.12
N GLY A 35 2.99 -3.84 14.18
CA GLY A 35 1.99 -4.83 13.79
C GLY A 35 0.94 -4.35 12.78
N ARG A 36 1.02 -3.09 12.32
CA ARG A 36 0.13 -2.52 11.30
C ARG A 36 0.87 -2.21 10.01
N TRP A 37 0.14 -2.22 8.90
CA TRP A 37 0.69 -2.02 7.56
C TRP A 37 0.45 -0.60 7.07
N PHE A 38 1.46 -0.04 6.40
CA PHE A 38 1.48 1.32 5.87
C PHE A 38 2.09 1.32 4.47
N LEU A 39 1.85 2.37 3.71
CA LEU A 39 2.63 2.64 2.49
C LEU A 39 3.50 3.85 2.72
N GLU A 40 4.79 3.72 2.44
CA GLU A 40 5.77 4.78 2.62
C GLU A 40 6.54 5.04 1.33
N CYS A 41 6.77 6.31 1.03
CA CYS A 41 7.66 6.73 -0.04
C CYS A 41 8.98 7.20 0.58
N GLN A 42 10.06 6.46 0.33
CA GLN A 42 11.39 6.77 0.88
C GLN A 42 11.96 8.10 0.38
N SER A 43 11.59 8.53 -0.83
CA SER A 43 12.15 9.75 -1.43
C SER A 43 11.62 11.04 -0.81
N CYS A 44 10.33 11.09 -0.47
CA CYS A 44 9.66 12.31 0.01
C CYS A 44 9.02 12.15 1.38
N VAL A 45 9.23 11.01 2.04
CA VAL A 45 8.73 10.69 3.39
C VAL A 45 7.19 10.78 3.48
N THR A 46 6.51 10.58 2.35
CA THR A 46 5.04 10.53 2.31
C THR A 46 4.60 9.18 2.85
N VAL A 47 3.72 9.21 3.86
CA VAL A 47 3.13 8.03 4.46
C VAL A 47 1.62 7.99 4.15
N PHE A 48 1.12 6.83 3.77
CA PHE A 48 -0.30 6.57 3.59
C PHE A 48 -0.77 5.48 4.57
N GLY A 49 -1.96 5.69 5.12
CA GLY A 49 -2.53 4.85 6.18
C GLY A 49 -2.38 5.43 7.58
N GLY A 50 -1.61 6.50 7.78
CA GLY A 50 -1.49 7.17 9.07
C GLY A 50 -0.61 8.41 8.97
N PHE A 51 -0.42 9.11 10.10
CA PHE A 51 0.59 10.16 10.20
C PHE A 51 1.90 9.56 10.70
N SER A 52 3.04 9.95 10.11
CA SER A 52 4.34 9.53 10.60
C SER A 52 4.49 9.95 12.07
N GLY A 53 4.74 8.99 12.97
CA GLY A 53 4.92 9.23 14.41
C GLY A 53 3.68 9.09 15.30
N THR A 54 2.49 8.75 14.78
CA THR A 54 1.29 8.51 15.60
C THR A 54 1.00 7.01 15.78
N ALA A 55 0.66 6.59 17.01
CA ALA A 55 0.21 5.23 17.31
C ALA A 55 -1.18 4.89 16.72
N SER A 56 -1.85 5.87 16.15
CA SER A 56 -3.13 5.77 15.47
C SER A 56 -2.94 5.84 13.95
N GLY A 57 -3.38 4.79 13.26
CA GLY A 57 -3.21 4.62 11.81
C GLY A 57 -2.91 3.16 11.46
N GLY A 58 -2.67 2.90 10.19
CA GLY A 58 -2.27 1.62 9.62
C GLY A 58 -3.41 0.65 9.43
N PHE A 59 -3.18 -0.28 8.50
CA PHE A 59 -4.13 -1.32 8.11
C PHE A 59 -3.81 -2.64 8.82
N LEU A 60 -4.82 -3.50 8.96
CA LEU A 60 -4.68 -4.78 9.67
C LEU A 60 -3.95 -5.81 8.80
N SER A 61 -4.01 -5.66 7.48
CA SER A 61 -3.30 -6.51 6.53
C SER A 61 -2.58 -5.70 5.44
N ARG A 62 -1.57 -6.33 4.85
CA ARG A 62 -0.81 -5.79 3.72
C ARG A 62 -1.73 -5.50 2.53
N GLN A 63 -2.66 -6.42 2.26
CA GLN A 63 -3.63 -6.32 1.18
C GLN A 63 -4.56 -5.13 1.37
N GLU A 64 -5.11 -4.97 2.58
CA GLU A 64 -6.00 -3.85 2.92
C GLU A 64 -5.29 -2.50 2.70
N ALA A 65 -3.99 -2.41 3.05
CA ALA A 65 -3.21 -1.21 2.81
C ALA A 65 -3.10 -0.86 1.32
N ILE A 66 -2.77 -1.85 0.49
CA ILE A 66 -2.61 -1.70 -0.95
C ILE A 66 -3.96 -1.34 -1.60
N GLU A 67 -5.04 -2.04 -1.25
CA GLU A 67 -6.38 -1.78 -1.77
C GLU A 67 -6.88 -0.38 -1.41
N ALA A 68 -6.72 0.02 -0.14
CA ALA A 68 -7.09 1.36 0.32
C ALA A 68 -6.30 2.44 -0.44
N TYR A 69 -5.01 2.21 -0.67
CA TYR A 69 -4.16 3.12 -1.43
C TYR A 69 -4.62 3.25 -2.90
N LEU A 70 -4.83 2.13 -3.58
CA LEU A 70 -5.30 2.12 -4.96
C LEU A 70 -6.68 2.78 -5.10
N CYS A 71 -7.57 2.56 -4.13
CA CYS A 71 -8.88 3.20 -4.07
C CYS A 71 -8.74 4.73 -3.94
N ALA A 72 -7.91 5.20 -3.01
CA ALA A 72 -7.65 6.62 -2.79
C ALA A 72 -6.92 7.29 -3.98
N TYR A 73 -6.06 6.55 -4.69
CA TYR A 73 -5.39 7.07 -5.88
C TYR A 73 -6.35 7.22 -7.06
N ARG A 74 -7.26 6.25 -7.26
CA ARG A 74 -8.30 6.33 -8.30
C ARG A 74 -9.25 7.50 -8.11
N THR A 75 -9.60 7.85 -6.87
CA THR A 75 -10.50 8.99 -6.60
C THR A 75 -9.85 10.35 -6.85
N ARG A 76 -8.51 10.44 -6.86
CA ARG A 76 -7.77 11.69 -7.17
C ARG A 76 -7.55 11.95 -8.67
N GLN A 77 -7.84 11.00 -9.55
CA GLN A 77 -7.70 11.15 -11.00
C GLN A 77 -8.99 11.58 -11.72
N LYS A 78 -10.05 11.92 -10.98
CA LYS A 78 -11.25 12.57 -11.51
C LYS A 78 -11.20 14.06 -11.26
#